data_AF-W6W732-F1
#
_entry.id   AF-W6W732-F1
#
_cell.length_a   1.000
_cell.length_b   1.000
_cell.length_c   1.000
_cell.angle_alpha   90.00
_cell.angle_beta   90.00
_cell.angle_gamma   90.00
#
_symmetry.space_group_name_H-M   'P 1'
#
loop_
_entity.id
_entity.type
_entity.pdbx_description
1 polymer ?
#
loop_
_entity_poly.entity_id
_entity_poly.type
_entity_poly.pdbx_seq_one_letter_code
_entity_poly.pdbx_strand_id
1 'polypeptide(L)'
;IHFPQSERFRQLLKGRNIIGILSGHIHHDRVSVWHGIPVVVGTGQHAATDILRTDILRMVRGASFGIGTIRPSGLTMAFVPLPSDRAELNTYPLELLMARAMPVAAE
;
A
#
# COMPACT_ATOMS: atom_id res chain seq x y z
N ILE A 1 -0.27 12.47 2.49
CA ILE A 1 1.09 12.26 3.04
C ILE A 1 1.71 13.63 3.19
N HIS A 2 2.03 14.07 4.40
CA HIS A 2 2.73 15.33 4.57
C HIS A 2 4.18 15.13 4.09
N PHE A 3 4.61 15.91 3.11
CA PHE A 3 5.96 15.85 2.55
C PHE A 3 7.07 15.83 3.64
N PRO A 4 6.97 16.63 4.73
CA PRO A 4 7.93 16.57 5.84
C PRO A 4 8.08 15.20 6.50
N GLN A 5 6.99 14.44 6.66
CA GLN A 5 7.03 13.10 7.28
C GLN A 5 7.77 12.11 6.39
N SER A 6 7.52 12.16 5.07
CA SER A 6 8.26 11.37 4.09
C SER A 6 9.76 11.72 4.15
N GLU A 7 10.10 13.01 4.20
CA GLU A 7 11.49 13.44 4.26
C GLU A 7 12.18 13.03 5.57
N ARG A 8 11.49 13.15 6.72
CA ARG A 8 11.98 12.65 8.02
C ARG A 8 12.27 11.15 7.96
N PHE A 9 11.39 10.37 7.34
CA PHE A 9 11.60 8.94 7.16
C PHE A 9 12.80 8.66 6.24
N ARG A 10 12.98 9.45 5.18
CA ARG A 10 14.15 9.34 4.29
C ARG A 10 15.46 9.57 5.05
N GLN A 11 15.51 10.61 5.89
CA GLN A 11 16.69 10.89 6.72
C GLN A 11 16.99 9.77 7.70
N LEU A 12 15.96 9.18 8.33
CA LEU A 12 16.11 8.05 9.25
C LEU A 12 16.78 6.84 8.59
N LEU A 13 16.52 6.63 7.30
CA LEU A 13 17.04 5.50 6.53
C LEU A 13 18.40 5.78 5.86
N LYS A 14 18.90 7.02 5.90
CA LYS A 14 20.15 7.40 5.24
C LYS A 14 21.33 6.57 5.76
N GLY A 15 22.15 6.05 4.85
CA GLY A 15 23.32 5.23 5.16
C GLY A 15 23.01 3.80 5.60
N ARG A 16 21.74 3.40 5.66
CA ARG A 16 21.35 2.01 5.95
C ARG A 16 21.23 1.21 4.67
N ASN A 17 21.59 -0.08 4.73
CA ASN A 17 21.39 -1.00 3.61
C ASN A 17 19.94 -1.49 3.58
N ILE A 18 19.05 -0.68 2.99
CA ILE A 18 17.62 -1.00 2.87
C ILE A 18 17.36 -1.59 1.47
N ILE A 19 17.08 -2.88 1.41
CA ILE A 19 16.80 -3.60 0.16
C ILE A 19 15.33 -3.50 -0.30
N GLY A 20 14.43 -3.04 0.58
CA GLY A 20 13.03 -2.82 0.30
C GLY A 20 12.21 -2.49 1.55
N ILE A 21 11.02 -1.94 1.35
CA ILE A 21 10.03 -1.62 2.38
C ILE A 21 8.77 -2.44 2.08
N LEU A 22 8.30 -3.21 3.06
CA LEU A 22 7.05 -3.97 2.97
C LEU A 22 5.95 -3.25 3.75
N SER A 23 4.78 -3.09 3.15
CA SER A 23 3.65 -2.40 3.79
C SER A 23 2.30 -3.01 3.40
N GLY A 24 1.24 -2.54 4.05
CA GLY A 24 -0.15 -2.92 3.79
C GLY A 24 -1.05 -1.68 3.74
N HIS A 25 -2.13 -1.70 4.51
CA HIS A 25 -3.06 -0.57 4.73
C HIS A 25 -3.95 -0.20 3.54
N ILE A 26 -3.45 -0.16 2.30
CA ILE A 26 -4.23 0.32 1.14
C ILE A 26 -5.00 -0.78 0.39
N HIS A 27 -4.84 -2.04 0.80
CA HIS A 27 -5.52 -3.19 0.20
C HIS A 27 -5.37 -3.29 -1.33
N HIS A 28 -4.16 -3.08 -1.84
CA HIS A 28 -3.84 -3.16 -3.26
C HIS A 28 -2.38 -3.56 -3.47
N ASP A 29 -2.16 -4.59 -4.30
CA ASP A 29 -0.82 -5.02 -4.72
C ASP A 29 -0.16 -3.93 -5.56
N ARG A 30 0.83 -3.26 -4.98
CA ARG A 30 1.53 -2.12 -5.62
C ARG A 30 3.01 -2.19 -5.38
N VAL A 31 3.78 -1.87 -6.42
CA VAL A 31 5.23 -1.65 -6.34
C VAL A 31 5.54 -0.23 -6.77
N SER A 32 6.39 0.45 -6.00
CA SER A 32 6.92 1.77 -6.33
C SER A 32 8.38 1.87 -5.91
N VAL A 33 9.14 2.78 -6.52
CA VAL A 33 10.51 3.10 -6.08
C VAL A 33 10.49 4.46 -5.41
N TRP A 34 10.87 4.52 -4.14
CA TRP A 34 10.88 5.75 -3.34
C TRP A 34 12.32 6.03 -2.87
N HIS A 35 12.91 7.13 -3.34
CA HIS A 35 14.32 7.47 -3.12
C HIS A 35 15.31 6.31 -3.37
N GLY A 36 15.05 5.51 -4.41
CA GLY A 36 15.88 4.34 -4.77
C GLY A 36 15.56 3.07 -3.98
N ILE A 37 14.64 3.10 -3.00
CA ILE A 37 14.23 1.94 -2.22
C ILE A 37 12.92 1.38 -2.81
N PRO A 38 12.84 0.07 -3.15
CA PRO A 38 11.59 -0.56 -3.53
C PRO A 38 10.59 -0.56 -2.37
N VAL A 39 9.36 -0.12 -2.62
CA VAL A 39 8.24 -0.18 -1.67
C VAL A 39 7.19 -1.12 -2.25
N VAL A 40 6.87 -2.17 -1.50
CA VAL A 40 5.96 -3.25 -1.92
C VAL A 40 4.79 -3.28 -0.95
N VAL A 41 3.59 -3.11 -1.49
CA VAL A 41 2.34 -3.06 -0.73
C VAL A 41 1.44 -4.21 -1.16
N GLY A 42 0.83 -4.90 -0.20
CA GLY A 42 -0.06 -6.05 -0.45
C GLY A 42 -1.55 -5.74 -0.31
N THR A 43 -2.38 -6.58 -0.93
CA THR A 43 -3.85 -6.51 -0.87
C THR A 43 -4.42 -7.00 0.46
N GLY A 44 -3.76 -7.96 1.12
CA GLY A 44 -4.29 -8.63 2.31
C GLY A 44 -5.24 -9.78 1.95
N GLN A 45 -5.91 -10.37 2.94
CA GLN A 45 -6.56 -11.68 2.78
C GLN A 45 -8.10 -11.64 2.65
N HIS A 46 -8.72 -10.46 2.58
CA HIS A 46 -10.18 -10.34 2.69
C HIS A 46 -10.80 -9.39 1.66
N ALA A 47 -10.29 -8.16 1.56
CA ALA A 47 -10.84 -7.15 0.68
C ALA A 47 -9.73 -6.45 -0.11
N ALA A 48 -10.06 -6.03 -1.32
CA ALA A 48 -9.22 -5.25 -2.20
C ALA A 48 -9.87 -3.88 -2.49
N THR A 49 -9.05 -2.83 -2.56
CA THR A 49 -9.47 -1.52 -3.02
C THR A 49 -9.62 -1.54 -4.54
N ASP A 50 -10.74 -1.02 -5.05
CA ASP A 50 -10.94 -0.78 -6.48
C ASP A 50 -10.28 0.54 -6.89
N ILE A 51 -9.05 0.44 -7.38
CA ILE A 51 -8.22 1.59 -7.77
C ILE A 51 -8.69 2.30 -9.04
N LEU A 52 -9.69 1.78 -9.74
CA LEU A 52 -10.26 2.44 -10.93
C LEU A 52 -11.30 3.50 -10.56
N ARG A 53 -11.72 3.53 -9.29
CA ARG A 53 -12.67 4.53 -8.77
C ARG A 53 -11.91 5.65 -8.07
N THR A 54 -12.17 6.88 -8.48
CA THR A 54 -11.53 8.10 -7.94
C THR A 54 -12.49 8.96 -7.11
N ASP A 55 -13.79 8.71 -7.24
CA ASP A 55 -14.90 9.45 -6.62
C ASP A 55 -15.37 8.82 -5.29
N ILE A 56 -15.10 7.54 -5.11
CA ILE A 56 -15.51 6.73 -3.96
C ILE A 56 -14.39 5.81 -3.51
N LEU A 57 -14.43 5.40 -2.24
CA LEU A 57 -13.70 4.22 -1.79
C LEU A 57 -14.59 3.00 -2.00
N ARG A 58 -14.30 2.22 -3.03
CA ARG A 58 -14.98 0.96 -3.31
C ARG A 58 -14.11 -0.22 -2.91
N MET A 59 -14.63 -1.05 -2.01
CA MET A 59 -13.99 -2.28 -1.54
C MET A 59 -14.70 -3.48 -2.16
N VAL A 60 -13.93 -4.38 -2.75
CA VAL A 60 -14.43 -5.62 -3.35
C VAL A 60 -13.79 -6.82 -2.66
N ARG A 61 -14.43 -7.99 -2.79
CA ARG A 61 -13.81 -9.24 -2.39
C ARG A 61 -12.51 -9.39 -3.18
N GLY A 62 -11.45 -9.77 -2.48
CA GLY A 62 -10.13 -9.88 -3.09
C GLY A 62 -9.11 -10.18 -2.02
N ALA A 63 -8.24 -11.13 -2.32
CA ALA A 63 -7.20 -11.55 -1.41
C ALA A 63 -5.93 -11.87 -2.17
N SER A 64 -4.78 -11.54 -1.59
CA SER A 64 -3.47 -11.95 -2.08
C SER A 64 -2.49 -12.05 -0.93
N PHE A 65 -1.35 -12.67 -1.20
CA PHE A 65 -0.18 -12.60 -0.33
C PHE A 65 1.09 -12.46 -1.17
N GLY A 66 2.15 -11.93 -0.56
CA GLY A 66 3.45 -11.80 -1.21
C GLY A 66 4.40 -12.93 -0.82
N ILE A 67 5.18 -13.41 -1.78
CA ILE A 67 6.34 -14.28 -1.53
C ILE A 67 7.59 -13.48 -1.87
N GLY A 68 8.45 -13.27 -0.86
CA GLY A 68 9.71 -12.56 -1.00
C GLY A 68 10.91 -13.49 -0.99
N THR A 69 11.92 -13.19 -1.80
CA THR A 69 13.22 -13.86 -1.76
C THR A 69 14.34 -12.83 -1.81
N ILE A 70 15.23 -12.90 -0.84
CA ILE A 70 16.46 -12.10 -0.80
C ILE A 70 17.58 -12.91 -1.41
N ARG A 71 18.29 -12.32 -2.37
CA ARG A 71 19.45 -12.89 -3.07
C ARG A 71 20.61 -11.90 -2.99
N PRO A 72 21.87 -12.32 -3.29
CA PRO A 72 22.98 -11.37 -3.41
C PRO A 72 22.71 -10.23 -4.41
N SER A 73 21.90 -10.49 -5.44
CA SER A 73 21.50 -9.50 -6.45
C SER A 73 20.34 -8.58 -6.02
N GLY A 74 19.75 -8.78 -4.83
CA GLY A 74 18.66 -7.94 -4.30
C GLY A 74 17.40 -8.70 -3.88
N LEU A 75 16.30 -7.96 -3.77
CA LEU A 75 14.98 -8.47 -3.38
C LEU A 75 14.13 -8.80 -4.61
N THR A 76 13.54 -9.99 -4.62
CA THR A 76 12.44 -10.36 -5.55
C THR A 76 11.15 -10.52 -4.77
N MET A 77 10.05 -9.99 -5.29
CA MET A 77 8.71 -10.16 -4.74
C MET A 77 7.76 -10.69 -5.81
N ALA A 78 7.01 -11.74 -5.49
CA ALA A 78 5.90 -12.23 -6.29
C ALA A 78 4.59 -12.01 -5.51
N PHE A 79 3.54 -11.58 -6.20
CA PHE A 79 2.19 -11.53 -5.63
C PHE A 79 1.43 -12.78 -6.04
N VAL A 80 0.80 -13.44 -5.07
CA VAL A 80 -0.05 -14.61 -5.29
C VAL A 80 -1.49 -14.18 -5.10
N PRO A 81 -2.23 -13.90 -6.18
CA PRO A 81 -3.65 -13.60 -6.09
C PRO A 81 -4.42 -14.88 -5.71
N LEU A 82 -5.39 -14.76 -4.82
CA LEU A 82 -6.35 -15.82 -4.52
C LEU A 82 -7.60 -15.66 -5.38
N PRO A 83 -8.29 -16.76 -5.74
CA PRO A 83 -9.52 -16.71 -6.51
C PRO A 83 -10.54 -15.77 -5.87
N SER A 84 -11.17 -14.93 -6.70
CA SER A 84 -12.18 -13.99 -6.26
C SER A 84 -13.14 -13.63 -7.39
N ASP A 85 -14.41 -13.49 -7.05
CA ASP A 85 -15.47 -12.96 -7.92
C ASP A 85 -15.51 -11.43 -7.95
N ARG A 86 -14.66 -10.76 -7.15
CA ARG A 86 -14.60 -9.29 -7.04
C ARG A 86 -15.96 -8.67 -6.69
N ALA A 87 -16.83 -9.43 -6.00
CA ALA A 87 -18.12 -8.94 -5.55
C ALA A 87 -17.92 -7.71 -4.66
N GLU A 88 -18.79 -6.71 -4.79
CA GLU A 88 -18.72 -5.52 -3.95
C GLU A 88 -18.98 -5.91 -2.49
N LEU A 89 -18.12 -5.41 -1.59
CA LEU A 89 -18.27 -5.59 -0.16
C LEU A 89 -18.81 -4.33 0.50
N ASN A 90 -18.22 -3.17 0.17
CA ASN A 90 -18.61 -1.88 0.71
C ASN A 90 -18.25 -0.75 -0.27
N THR A 91 -19.03 0.32 -0.21
CA THR A 91 -18.78 1.56 -0.94
C THR A 91 -18.95 2.75 0.00
N TYR A 92 -17.97 3.66 0.01
CA TYR A 92 -18.01 4.89 0.81
C TYR A 92 -17.79 6.11 -0.08
N PRO A 93 -18.68 7.13 -0.01
CA PRO A 93 -18.42 8.41 -0.65
C PRO A 93 -17.14 9.05 -0.10
N LEU A 94 -16.29 9.58 -0.96
CA LEU A 94 -15.04 10.20 -0.54
C LEU A 94 -15.27 11.39 0.39
N GLU A 95 -16.31 12.19 0.13
CA GLU A 95 -16.73 13.31 0.98
C GLU A 95 -16.96 12.90 2.45
N LEU A 96 -17.58 11.74 2.67
CA LEU A 96 -17.88 11.22 4.00
C LEU A 96 -16.61 10.79 4.72
N LEU A 97 -15.66 10.20 4.00
CA LEU A 97 -14.36 9.82 4.55
C LEU A 97 -13.55 11.06 4.92
N MET A 98 -13.55 12.09 4.07
CA MET A 98 -12.88 13.35 4.32
C MET A 98 -13.45 14.07 5.56
N ALA A 99 -14.78 14.07 5.73
CA ALA A 99 -15.43 14.66 6.90
C ALA A 99 -15.06 13.95 8.23
N ARG A 100 -14.67 12.67 8.17
CA ARG A 100 -14.28 11.86 9.35
C ARG A 100 -12.78 11.74 9.53
N ALA A 101 -11.98 12.15 8.55
CA ALA A 101 -10.54 12.14 8.68
C ALA A 101 -10.14 13.12 9.79
N MET A 102 -9.61 12.61 10.89
CA MET A 102 -9.00 13.48 11.90
C MET A 102 -7.86 14.24 11.24
N PRO A 103 -7.75 15.57 11.45
CA PRO A 103 -6.57 16.29 11.00
C PRO A 103 -5.34 15.65 11.63
N VAL A 104 -4.46 15.12 10.80
CA VAL A 104 -3.13 14.70 11.25
C VAL A 104 -2.43 16.01 11.62
N ALA A 105 -2.09 16.18 12.90
CA ALA A 105 -1.36 17.35 13.35
C ALA A 105 -0.11 17.53 12.48
N ALA A 106 0.10 18.75 11.98
CA ALA A 106 1.33 19.09 11.30
C ALA A 106 2.45 19.11 12.36
N GLU A 107 3.28 18.06 12.40
CA GLU A 107 4.61 18.11 13.03
C GLU A 107 5.60 18.82 12.13
#